data_AF-A0A9E3Y7I6-F1
#
_entry.id   AF-A0A9E3Y7I6-F1
#
_cell.length_a   1.000
_cell.length_b   1.000
_cell.length_c   1.000
_cell.angle_alpha   90.00
_cell.angle_beta   90.00
_cell.angle_gamma   90.00
#
_symmetry.space_group_name_H-M   'P 1'
#
loop_
_entity.id
_entity.type
_entity.pdbx_description
1 polymer ?
#
loop_
_entity_poly.entity_id
_entity_poly.type
_entity_poly.pdbx_seq_one_letter_code
_entity_poly.pdbx_strand_id
1 'polypeptide(L)'
;MNDDMTPDNDDLDDDNLDGDGLDGDGLVDDLRQLITLRTRTSVRDRPFPVLVGLLDPEDRHAPDRRFKALSDLIDTGIDRIDDPAHRRAAAALLGGGDGRWRTVAARGSEAAREFGCGWDAYRRKRASGASQLDDTLEVLAESLRTAAATGQVSAAVDGPFATPGPTVAGPTATGPTGATSTVVLGPITPGTIEETEPGAPTHETPRRFLGLRRRDALTAVLVILAVLAGAGIAWNARSDHGHSEQAGQVDSGDRPESCDQLTFRPGDKSEKADPEITAWAPRFATTSQDLHDGVGVCAGVMDRLNDLVIQPISDGSPTGVGALIGVEGEPPRVLMLYHREYWVYRNFTLTFGEIAGSPYRRADRDDGTRVVKLTQGIIVSREHQDAYLVFGTVYNAWREHGGIDGDMGRPVSNQRDVPDVGRVQDFEHGRVTIDFVDPTIVEWKEVPNPAELLPPSIGETVVVADDGSAWWIDASRVRHWLPTTNDFGCVSVVGGPPIRDVPIIAIATLPLGEPSRCR
;
A
#
# COMPACT_ATOMS: atom_id res chain seq x y z
N MET A 1 65.64 17.95 -3.42
CA MET A 1 64.95 16.93 -4.22
C MET A 1 63.56 16.85 -3.64
N ASN A 2 62.62 17.56 -4.26
CA ASN A 2 61.22 17.60 -3.86
C ASN A 2 60.50 16.60 -4.74
N ASP A 3 59.95 15.55 -4.14
CA ASP A 3 59.08 14.61 -4.83
C ASP A 3 57.63 15.10 -4.71
N ASP A 4 57.08 15.34 -5.88
CA ASP A 4 55.73 15.77 -6.20
C ASP A 4 54.87 14.51 -6.34
N MET A 5 53.89 14.32 -5.47
CA MET A 5 52.89 13.24 -5.55
C MET A 5 51.60 13.80 -6.14
N THR A 6 51.40 13.57 -7.43
CA THR A 6 50.08 13.58 -8.06
C THR A 6 49.39 12.24 -7.84
N PRO A 7 48.08 12.20 -7.52
CA PRO A 7 47.33 10.95 -7.47
C PRO A 7 46.94 10.53 -8.89
N ASP A 8 47.25 9.28 -9.21
CA ASP A 8 46.79 8.60 -10.41
C ASP A 8 45.25 8.54 -10.42
N ASN A 9 44.66 9.03 -11.52
CA ASN A 9 43.28 8.73 -11.88
C ASN A 9 43.28 7.30 -12.43
N ASP A 10 42.69 6.37 -11.68
CA ASP A 10 42.33 5.06 -12.21
C ASP A 10 41.28 5.26 -13.31
N ASP A 11 41.74 5.03 -14.54
CA ASP A 11 40.91 4.86 -15.73
C ASP A 11 39.94 3.69 -15.49
N LEU A 12 38.64 4.00 -15.49
CA LEU A 12 37.59 3.00 -15.56
C LEU A 12 37.60 2.43 -16.98
N ASP A 13 38.07 1.19 -17.11
CA ASP A 13 37.98 0.37 -18.31
C ASP A 13 36.51 0.23 -18.76
N ASP A 14 36.15 1.00 -19.80
CA ASP A 14 34.82 1.03 -20.46
C ASP A 14 34.72 0.00 -21.62
N ASP A 15 35.63 -0.97 -21.70
CA ASP A 15 35.82 -1.85 -22.87
C ASP A 15 35.22 -3.27 -22.70
N ASN A 16 33.99 -3.40 -22.19
CA ASN A 16 33.32 -4.72 -22.14
C ASN A 16 31.82 -4.69 -22.44
N LEU A 17 31.40 -3.86 -23.40
CA LEU A 17 30.07 -3.91 -24.03
C LEU A 17 30.18 -4.44 -25.48
N ASP A 18 30.94 -5.51 -25.67
CA ASP A 18 30.99 -6.22 -26.94
C ASP A 18 29.76 -7.13 -27.10
N GLY A 19 28.76 -6.63 -27.81
CA GLY A 19 28.17 -7.35 -28.94
C GLY A 19 27.37 -8.65 -28.72
N ASP A 20 26.97 -9.01 -27.50
CA ASP A 20 25.88 -9.99 -27.33
C ASP A 20 24.58 -9.32 -27.79
N GLY A 21 24.04 -9.84 -28.89
CA GLY A 21 22.99 -9.23 -29.68
C GLY A 21 21.74 -8.91 -28.89
N LEU A 22 20.88 -8.09 -29.49
CA LEU A 22 19.50 -7.87 -29.04
C LEU A 22 18.70 -9.18 -29.14
N ASP A 23 19.04 -10.17 -28.31
CA ASP A 23 18.38 -11.45 -28.25
C ASP A 23 16.92 -11.22 -27.90
N GLY A 24 16.05 -11.93 -28.62
CA GLY A 24 14.61 -11.70 -28.60
C GLY A 24 14.02 -11.70 -27.19
N ASP A 25 14.64 -12.47 -26.31
CA ASP A 25 14.22 -12.74 -24.93
C ASP A 25 14.40 -11.53 -24.01
N GLY A 26 15.45 -10.72 -24.19
CA GLY A 26 15.75 -9.58 -23.30
C GLY A 26 14.69 -8.47 -23.38
N LEU A 27 14.16 -8.20 -24.58
CA LEU A 27 13.11 -7.20 -24.78
C LEU A 27 11.77 -7.64 -24.17
N VAL A 28 11.42 -8.92 -24.30
CA VAL A 28 10.21 -9.49 -23.69
C VAL A 28 10.31 -9.44 -22.17
N ASP A 29 11.48 -9.70 -21.60
CA ASP A 29 11.69 -9.60 -20.15
C ASP A 29 11.58 -8.16 -19.63
N ASP A 30 12.10 -7.17 -20.36
CA ASP A 30 11.88 -5.75 -20.06
C ASP A 30 10.39 -5.40 -20.08
N LEU A 31 9.64 -5.86 -21.09
CA LEU A 31 8.19 -5.64 -21.19
C LEU A 31 7.43 -6.33 -20.05
N ARG A 32 7.81 -7.55 -19.65
CA ARG A 32 7.23 -8.24 -18.49
C ARG A 32 7.45 -7.45 -17.21
N GLN A 33 8.66 -6.98 -16.98
CA GLN A 33 8.97 -6.12 -15.83
C GLN A 33 8.11 -4.86 -15.86
N LEU A 34 7.96 -4.24 -17.04
CA LEU A 34 7.17 -3.03 -17.20
C LEU A 34 5.68 -3.24 -16.90
N ILE A 35 5.09 -4.38 -17.28
CA ILE A 35 3.70 -4.73 -16.92
C ILE A 35 3.49 -4.69 -15.41
N THR A 36 4.46 -5.17 -14.64
CA THR A 36 4.34 -5.25 -13.17
C THR A 36 4.33 -3.88 -12.50
N LEU A 37 4.85 -2.85 -13.16
CA LEU A 37 4.87 -1.48 -12.64
C LEU A 37 3.48 -0.85 -12.73
N ARG A 38 3.13 -0.10 -11.69
CA ARG A 38 1.79 0.48 -11.51
C ARG A 38 1.80 1.99 -11.32
N THR A 39 2.98 2.62 -11.33
CA THR A 39 3.11 4.06 -11.18
C THR A 39 4.04 4.65 -12.23
N ARG A 40 3.79 5.90 -12.59
CA ARG A 40 4.63 6.68 -13.49
C ARG A 40 6.08 6.76 -13.00
N THR A 41 6.26 7.00 -11.70
CA THR A 41 7.56 7.10 -11.04
C THR A 41 8.36 5.81 -11.15
N SER A 42 7.73 4.64 -10.92
CA SER A 42 8.44 3.36 -11.10
C SER A 42 8.91 3.16 -12.54
N VAL A 43 8.08 3.46 -13.53
CA VAL A 43 8.46 3.32 -14.94
C VAL A 43 9.63 4.27 -15.28
N ARG A 44 9.61 5.48 -14.71
CA ARG A 44 10.65 6.48 -14.91
C ARG A 44 12.00 6.05 -14.32
N ASP A 45 11.98 5.51 -13.10
CA ASP A 45 13.18 5.29 -12.29
C ASP A 45 13.76 3.87 -12.46
N ARG A 46 12.97 2.91 -12.94
CA ARG A 46 13.42 1.53 -13.21
C ARG A 46 14.30 1.48 -14.48
N PRO A 47 15.44 0.77 -14.44
CA PRO A 47 16.22 0.49 -15.65
C PRO A 47 15.55 -0.59 -16.50
N PHE A 48 15.45 -0.35 -17.80
CA PHE A 48 15.02 -1.31 -18.83
C PHE A 48 16.08 -1.31 -19.93
N PRO A 49 17.20 -2.02 -19.76
CA PRO A 49 18.38 -1.83 -20.59
C PRO A 49 18.11 -2.04 -22.08
N VAL A 50 17.28 -3.02 -22.45
CA VAL A 50 16.96 -3.34 -23.85
C VAL A 50 15.99 -2.31 -24.42
N LEU A 51 14.90 -1.98 -23.70
CA LEU A 51 13.95 -0.94 -24.13
C LEU A 51 14.60 0.44 -24.24
N VAL A 52 15.48 0.80 -23.30
CA VAL A 52 16.21 2.08 -23.31
C VAL A 52 17.24 2.12 -24.44
N GLY A 53 17.81 0.97 -24.81
CA GLY A 53 18.67 0.83 -25.98
C GLY A 53 17.97 1.18 -27.30
N LEU A 54 16.63 1.07 -27.36
CA LEU A 54 15.83 1.44 -28.54
C LEU A 54 15.55 2.96 -28.64
N LEU A 55 15.85 3.73 -27.59
CA LEU A 55 15.64 5.18 -27.58
C LEU A 55 16.81 5.93 -28.20
N ASP A 56 16.56 7.15 -28.67
CA ASP A 56 17.62 8.06 -29.10
C ASP A 56 18.58 8.35 -27.92
N PRO A 57 19.91 8.45 -28.16
CA PRO A 57 20.89 8.64 -27.08
C PRO A 57 20.58 9.82 -26.16
N GLU A 58 20.04 10.92 -26.68
CA GLU A 58 19.70 12.11 -25.91
C GLU A 58 18.56 11.91 -24.90
N ASP A 59 17.67 10.95 -25.15
CA ASP A 59 16.55 10.63 -24.27
C ASP A 59 16.92 9.66 -23.14
N ARG A 60 18.05 8.96 -23.25
CA ARG A 60 18.42 7.89 -22.28
C ARG A 60 18.83 8.42 -20.91
N HIS A 61 19.39 9.63 -20.86
CA HIS A 61 20.10 10.13 -19.67
C HIS A 61 19.19 10.82 -18.66
N ALA A 62 18.18 11.59 -19.11
CA ALA A 62 17.30 12.33 -18.22
C ALA A 62 16.05 11.49 -17.88
N PRO A 63 15.74 11.21 -16.60
CA PRO A 63 14.65 10.31 -16.22
C PRO A 63 13.29 10.69 -16.85
N ASP A 64 12.93 11.97 -16.83
CA ASP A 64 11.64 12.43 -17.37
C ASP A 64 11.58 12.35 -18.91
N ARG A 65 12.69 12.63 -19.60
CA ARG A 65 12.78 12.46 -21.07
C ARG A 65 12.70 10.99 -21.45
N ARG A 66 13.48 10.14 -20.78
CA ARG A 66 13.46 8.69 -20.94
C ARG A 66 12.07 8.12 -20.75
N PHE A 67 11.36 8.54 -19.69
CA PHE A 67 10.00 8.10 -19.43
C PHE A 67 9.03 8.47 -20.56
N LYS A 68 9.12 9.72 -21.05
CA LYS A 68 8.29 10.18 -22.17
C LYS A 68 8.61 9.41 -23.45
N ALA A 69 9.88 9.36 -23.85
CA ALA A 69 10.33 8.67 -25.06
C ALA A 69 9.99 7.17 -25.01
N LEU A 70 10.14 6.53 -23.86
CA LEU A 70 9.73 5.14 -23.65
C LEU A 70 8.22 4.95 -23.82
N SER A 71 7.42 5.86 -23.27
CA SER A 71 5.95 5.78 -23.41
C SER A 71 5.52 5.98 -24.86
N ASP A 72 6.10 6.97 -25.55
CA ASP A 72 5.82 7.24 -26.97
C ASP A 72 6.26 6.06 -27.87
N LEU A 73 7.42 5.47 -27.58
CA LEU A 73 7.92 4.27 -28.27
C LEU A 73 6.94 3.09 -28.10
N ILE A 74 6.47 2.85 -26.87
CA ILE A 74 5.53 1.76 -26.57
C ILE A 74 4.20 1.97 -27.29
N ASP A 75 3.63 3.16 -27.23
CA ASP A 75 2.37 3.48 -27.90
C ASP A 75 2.51 3.34 -29.42
N THR A 76 3.64 3.81 -29.99
CA THR A 76 3.96 3.62 -31.42
C THR A 76 4.09 2.13 -31.78
N GLY A 77 4.72 1.34 -30.93
CA GLY A 77 4.83 -0.11 -31.10
C GLY A 77 3.47 -0.80 -31.03
N ILE A 78 2.60 -0.41 -30.09
CA ILE A 78 1.25 -0.95 -29.97
C ILE A 78 0.45 -0.65 -31.24
N ASP A 79 0.47 0.59 -31.73
CA ASP A 79 -0.31 1.01 -32.90
C ASP A 79 0.05 0.25 -34.19
N ARG A 80 1.27 -0.27 -34.28
CA ARG A 80 1.79 -1.06 -35.40
C ARG A 80 1.50 -2.56 -35.33
N ILE A 81 0.95 -3.07 -34.23
CA ILE A 81 0.59 -4.49 -34.14
C ILE A 81 -0.56 -4.79 -35.10
N ASP A 82 -0.35 -5.62 -36.12
CA ASP A 82 -1.37 -5.92 -37.14
C ASP A 82 -2.60 -6.62 -36.56
N ASP A 83 -2.39 -7.62 -35.69
CA ASP A 83 -3.49 -8.37 -35.08
C ASP A 83 -4.24 -7.50 -34.05
N PRO A 84 -5.56 -7.26 -34.24
CA PRO A 84 -6.31 -6.35 -33.38
C PRO A 84 -6.50 -6.87 -31.94
N ALA A 85 -6.49 -8.19 -31.72
CA ALA A 85 -6.60 -8.76 -30.38
C ALA A 85 -5.29 -8.55 -29.61
N HIS A 86 -4.14 -8.85 -30.23
CA HIS A 86 -2.83 -8.55 -29.64
C HIS A 86 -2.64 -7.05 -29.41
N ARG A 87 -3.06 -6.19 -30.34
CA ARG A 87 -3.00 -4.73 -30.19
C ARG A 87 -3.77 -4.25 -28.96
N ARG A 88 -5.05 -4.63 -28.82
CA ARG A 88 -5.89 -4.21 -27.69
C ARG A 88 -5.40 -4.80 -26.36
N ALA A 89 -4.91 -6.04 -26.37
CA ALA A 89 -4.31 -6.66 -25.20
C ALA A 89 -3.03 -5.92 -24.77
N ALA A 90 -2.14 -5.59 -25.70
CA ALA A 90 -0.94 -4.81 -25.44
C ALA A 90 -1.28 -3.40 -24.94
N ALA A 91 -2.28 -2.74 -25.52
CA ALA A 91 -2.79 -1.45 -25.05
C ALA A 91 -3.30 -1.50 -23.61
N ALA A 92 -4.10 -2.52 -23.27
CA ALA A 92 -4.61 -2.71 -21.92
C ALA A 92 -3.49 -2.97 -20.90
N LEU A 93 -2.42 -3.66 -21.31
CA LEU A 93 -1.29 -3.99 -20.46
C LEU A 93 -0.28 -2.84 -20.30
N LEU A 94 0.06 -2.14 -21.39
CA LEU A 94 1.26 -1.29 -21.47
C LEU A 94 1.02 0.10 -22.07
N GLY A 95 -0.12 0.36 -22.71
CA GLY A 95 -0.39 1.62 -23.40
C GLY A 95 -0.45 2.83 -22.45
N GLY A 96 -0.24 4.03 -22.98
CA GLY A 96 -0.15 5.29 -22.22
C GLY A 96 -1.46 5.84 -21.62
N GLY A 97 -2.61 5.25 -21.95
CA GLY A 97 -3.93 5.74 -21.49
C GLY A 97 -4.18 5.57 -19.99
N ASP A 98 -5.24 6.21 -19.48
CA ASP A 98 -5.62 6.21 -18.04
C ASP A 98 -5.78 4.79 -17.46
N GLY A 99 -6.14 3.83 -18.31
CA GLY A 99 -6.26 2.42 -17.96
C GLY A 99 -4.94 1.74 -17.53
N ARG A 100 -3.77 2.31 -17.87
CA ARG A 100 -2.43 1.77 -17.56
C ARG A 100 -2.17 1.61 -16.07
N TRP A 101 -2.73 2.50 -15.27
CA TRP A 101 -2.43 2.58 -13.83
C TRP A 101 -3.35 1.72 -12.97
N ARG A 102 -4.25 0.95 -13.59
CA ARG A 102 -5.06 -0.07 -12.91
C ARG A 102 -4.19 -1.26 -12.46
N THR A 103 -4.75 -2.08 -11.56
CA THR A 103 -4.06 -3.30 -11.09
C THR A 103 -3.69 -4.22 -12.25
N VAL A 104 -2.57 -4.95 -12.13
CA VAL A 104 -2.14 -5.94 -13.14
C VAL A 104 -3.24 -6.97 -13.41
N ALA A 105 -3.98 -7.38 -12.37
CA ALA A 105 -5.11 -8.29 -12.52
C ALA A 105 -6.27 -7.68 -13.32
N ALA A 106 -6.60 -6.40 -13.11
CA ALA A 106 -7.63 -5.72 -13.89
C ALA A 106 -7.21 -5.55 -15.36
N ARG A 107 -5.98 -5.06 -15.61
CA ARG A 107 -5.41 -4.92 -16.96
C ARG A 107 -5.29 -6.27 -17.67
N GLY A 108 -4.79 -7.27 -16.95
CA GLY A 108 -4.64 -8.64 -17.44
C GLY A 108 -5.98 -9.30 -17.75
N SER A 109 -7.03 -9.05 -16.95
CA SER A 109 -8.38 -9.53 -17.26
C SER A 109 -8.97 -8.84 -18.49
N GLU A 110 -8.63 -7.57 -18.72
CA GLU A 110 -9.02 -6.86 -19.94
C GLU A 110 -8.30 -7.40 -21.17
N ALA A 111 -6.99 -7.59 -21.08
CA ALA A 111 -6.21 -8.22 -22.14
C ALA A 111 -6.70 -9.64 -22.46
N ALA A 112 -6.99 -10.45 -21.44
CA ALA A 112 -7.47 -11.82 -21.62
C ALA A 112 -8.85 -11.89 -22.31
N ARG A 113 -9.72 -10.88 -22.11
CA ARG A 113 -11.02 -10.78 -22.80
C ARG A 113 -10.87 -10.70 -24.32
N GLU A 114 -9.79 -10.12 -24.84
CA GLU A 114 -9.52 -10.06 -26.28
C GLU A 114 -9.34 -11.45 -26.91
N PHE A 115 -8.99 -12.45 -26.10
CA PHE A 115 -8.82 -13.85 -26.51
C PHE A 115 -9.93 -14.75 -25.98
N GLY A 116 -11.01 -14.17 -25.42
CA GLY A 116 -12.14 -14.94 -24.89
C GLY A 116 -11.78 -15.84 -23.70
N CYS A 117 -10.75 -15.49 -22.92
CA CYS A 117 -10.29 -16.30 -21.79
C CYS A 117 -10.11 -15.47 -20.50
N GLY A 118 -9.91 -16.15 -19.38
CA GLY A 118 -9.61 -15.51 -18.09
C GLY A 118 -8.13 -15.18 -17.93
N TRP A 119 -7.79 -14.25 -17.04
CA TRP A 119 -6.41 -13.81 -16.79
C TRP A 119 -5.45 -14.98 -16.49
N ASP A 120 -5.89 -15.95 -15.68
CA ASP A 120 -5.06 -17.12 -15.36
C ASP A 120 -4.80 -18.03 -16.55
N ALA A 121 -5.75 -18.15 -17.49
CA ALA A 121 -5.54 -18.92 -18.72
C ALA A 121 -4.60 -18.17 -19.68
N TYR A 122 -4.75 -16.85 -19.76
CA TYR A 122 -3.94 -15.98 -20.61
C TYR A 122 -2.44 -16.02 -20.24
N ARG A 123 -2.11 -16.02 -18.95
CA ARG A 123 -0.70 -16.08 -18.46
C ARG A 123 -0.15 -17.50 -18.29
N ARG A 124 -0.98 -18.54 -18.37
CA ARG A 124 -0.52 -19.93 -18.17
C ARG A 124 0.17 -20.43 -19.42
N LYS A 125 1.34 -21.06 -19.24
CA LYS A 125 2.04 -21.76 -20.32
C LYS A 125 1.13 -22.83 -20.93
N ARG A 126 1.00 -22.81 -22.25
CA ARG A 126 0.27 -23.86 -23.00
C ARG A 126 1.19 -25.07 -23.21
N ALA A 127 0.63 -26.17 -23.70
CA ALA A 127 1.41 -27.34 -24.08
C ALA A 127 2.46 -27.04 -25.17
N SER A 128 2.26 -25.99 -25.97
CA SER A 128 3.20 -25.47 -26.95
C SER A 128 4.37 -24.66 -26.35
N GLY A 129 4.41 -24.44 -25.03
CA GLY A 129 5.51 -23.79 -24.31
C GLY A 129 5.23 -22.33 -23.94
N ALA A 130 4.81 -21.50 -24.91
CA ALA A 130 4.47 -20.09 -24.68
C ALA A 130 3.04 -19.91 -24.14
N SER A 131 2.83 -18.92 -23.27
CA SER A 131 1.50 -18.45 -22.88
C SER A 131 0.92 -17.45 -23.91
N GLN A 132 -0.37 -17.14 -23.85
CA GLN A 132 -0.97 -16.12 -24.73
C GLN A 132 -0.45 -14.71 -24.41
N LEU A 133 -0.09 -14.47 -23.14
CA LEU A 133 0.64 -13.28 -22.72
C LEU A 133 2.00 -13.20 -23.44
N ASP A 134 2.75 -14.29 -23.48
CA ASP A 134 4.07 -14.32 -24.13
C ASP A 134 3.96 -13.99 -25.61
N ASP A 135 3.01 -14.59 -26.34
CA ASP A 135 2.76 -14.27 -27.75
C ASP A 135 2.47 -12.76 -27.94
N THR A 136 1.71 -12.15 -27.02
CA THR A 136 1.39 -10.71 -27.10
C THR A 136 2.61 -9.84 -26.88
N LEU A 137 3.51 -10.24 -25.97
CA LEU A 137 4.75 -9.51 -25.71
C LEU A 137 5.78 -9.71 -26.82
N GLU A 138 5.84 -10.89 -27.44
CA GLU A 138 6.69 -11.17 -28.60
C GLU A 138 6.26 -10.33 -29.81
N VAL A 139 4.95 -10.25 -30.09
CA VAL A 139 4.40 -9.41 -31.17
C VAL A 139 4.69 -7.92 -30.92
N LEU A 140 4.54 -7.45 -29.67
CA LEU A 140 4.89 -6.07 -29.32
C LEU A 140 6.41 -5.84 -29.45
N ALA A 141 7.24 -6.75 -28.97
CA ALA A 141 8.69 -6.64 -29.06
C ALA A 141 9.16 -6.50 -30.52
N GLU A 142 8.59 -7.29 -31.44
CA GLU A 142 8.90 -7.19 -32.86
C GLU A 142 8.46 -5.86 -33.48
N SER A 143 7.28 -5.39 -33.09
CA SER A 143 6.80 -4.07 -33.50
C SER A 143 7.72 -2.94 -33.02
N LEU A 144 8.21 -3.00 -31.78
CA LEU A 144 9.13 -2.01 -31.21
C LEU A 144 10.48 -1.99 -31.95
N ARG A 145 11.03 -3.16 -32.29
CA ARG A 145 12.25 -3.25 -33.11
C ARG A 145 12.06 -2.59 -34.47
N THR A 146 10.93 -2.86 -35.11
CA THR A 146 10.57 -2.26 -36.40
C THR A 146 10.40 -0.73 -36.28
N ALA A 147 9.76 -0.25 -35.21
CA ALA A 147 9.61 1.17 -34.93
C ALA A 147 10.96 1.88 -34.72
N ALA A 148 11.86 1.28 -33.96
CA ALA A 148 13.21 1.79 -33.73
C ALA A 148 14.04 1.80 -35.02
N ALA A 149 14.03 0.70 -35.80
CA ALA A 149 14.79 0.59 -37.05
C ALA A 149 14.36 1.59 -38.13
N THR A 150 13.10 2.06 -38.09
CA THR A 150 12.55 3.03 -39.05
C THR A 150 12.80 4.49 -38.66
N GLY A 151 13.39 4.75 -37.48
CA GLY A 151 13.70 6.12 -37.02
C GLY A 151 12.46 7.00 -36.77
N GLN A 152 11.28 6.40 -36.68
CA GLN A 152 10.00 7.13 -36.60
C GLN A 152 9.59 7.53 -35.18
N VAL A 153 10.42 7.23 -34.18
CA VAL A 153 10.17 7.58 -32.76
C VAL A 153 10.45 9.06 -32.48
N SER A 154 11.28 9.71 -33.30
CA SER A 154 11.82 11.06 -33.04
C SER A 154 11.00 12.22 -33.64
N ALA A 155 9.86 11.97 -34.29
CA ALA A 155 9.08 13.01 -34.99
C ALA A 155 7.92 13.63 -34.17
N ALA A 156 7.88 13.42 -32.86
CA ALA A 156 6.86 14.03 -31.98
C ALA A 156 7.21 15.49 -31.65
N VAL A 157 6.99 16.37 -32.63
CA VAL A 157 6.67 17.81 -32.52
C VAL A 157 7.08 18.49 -31.21
N ASP A 158 8.27 19.11 -31.22
CA ASP A 158 8.61 20.23 -30.33
C ASP A 158 7.70 21.44 -30.64
N GLY A 159 6.44 21.36 -30.22
CA GLY A 159 5.57 22.51 -30.10
C GLY A 159 5.93 23.24 -28.81
N PRO A 160 6.35 24.52 -28.84
CA PRO A 160 6.60 25.26 -27.62
C PRO A 160 5.31 25.32 -26.80
N PHE A 161 5.40 24.99 -25.51
CA PHE A 161 4.35 25.20 -24.53
C PHE A 161 3.79 26.62 -24.67
N ALA A 162 2.62 26.74 -25.28
CA ALA A 162 1.87 27.99 -25.31
C ALA A 162 1.48 28.32 -23.87
N THR A 163 2.08 29.38 -23.33
CA THR A 163 1.68 29.99 -22.07
C THR A 163 0.20 30.37 -22.17
N PRO A 164 -0.67 30.02 -21.20
CA PRO A 164 -2.03 30.52 -21.21
C PRO A 164 -1.99 32.04 -21.09
N GLY A 165 -2.49 32.73 -22.12
CA GLY A 165 -2.60 34.18 -22.15
C GLY A 165 -3.52 34.71 -21.05
N PRO A 166 -3.35 35.98 -20.64
CA PRO A 166 -4.07 36.54 -19.51
C PRO A 166 -5.57 36.59 -19.77
N THR A 167 -6.33 36.04 -18.83
CA THR A 167 -7.80 36.11 -18.78
C THR A 167 -8.24 37.58 -18.71
N VAL A 168 -9.16 37.93 -19.62
CA VAL A 168 -9.79 39.25 -19.73
C VAL A 168 -10.59 39.56 -18.47
N ALA A 169 -10.33 40.73 -17.91
CA ALA A 169 -11.03 41.31 -16.77
C ALA A 169 -12.43 41.84 -17.14
N GLY A 170 -13.38 41.66 -16.22
CA GLY A 170 -14.68 42.33 -16.19
C GLY A 170 -15.42 42.03 -14.87
N PRO A 171 -16.43 42.82 -14.48
CA PRO A 171 -16.23 44.18 -13.96
C PRO A 171 -16.53 44.31 -12.47
N THR A 172 -16.01 45.41 -11.94
CA THR A 172 -16.09 45.96 -10.60
C THR A 172 -17.51 46.06 -10.03
N ALA A 173 -17.71 45.57 -8.79
CA ALA A 173 -18.86 45.92 -7.96
C ALA A 173 -18.39 46.46 -6.61
N THR A 174 -18.88 47.67 -6.30
CA THR A 174 -18.62 48.53 -5.14
C THR A 174 -19.39 48.11 -3.89
N GLY A 175 -18.67 47.96 -2.75
CA GLY A 175 -19.07 48.28 -1.35
C GLY A 175 -20.34 47.66 -0.74
N PRO A 176 -20.57 47.74 0.60
CA PRO A 176 -19.98 48.70 1.55
C PRO A 176 -19.41 48.11 2.85
N THR A 177 -18.81 49.04 3.59
CA THR A 177 -18.15 49.08 4.90
C THR A 177 -18.95 48.64 6.15
N GLY A 178 -18.20 48.20 7.17
CA GLY A 178 -18.57 48.17 8.61
C GLY A 178 -18.46 46.75 9.21
N ALA A 179 -17.91 46.48 10.39
CA ALA A 179 -17.46 47.28 11.52
C ALA A 179 -16.44 46.47 12.35
N THR A 180 -15.53 47.18 13.01
CA THR A 180 -14.52 46.65 13.94
C THR A 180 -15.15 46.36 15.30
N SER A 181 -15.08 45.11 15.78
CA SER A 181 -15.43 44.76 17.16
C SER A 181 -14.16 44.49 17.97
N THR A 182 -13.96 45.32 18.99
CA THR A 182 -12.90 45.21 19.99
C THR A 182 -13.35 44.23 21.07
N VAL A 183 -12.64 43.13 21.27
CA VAL A 183 -12.90 42.20 22.39
C VAL A 183 -12.02 42.59 23.57
N VAL A 184 -12.66 42.88 24.70
CA VAL A 184 -12.05 43.16 26.00
C VAL A 184 -11.92 41.83 26.76
N LEU A 185 -10.68 41.45 27.12
CA LEU A 185 -10.41 40.31 28.00
C LEU A 185 -10.43 40.77 29.47
N GLY A 186 -11.27 40.13 30.29
CA GLY A 186 -11.30 40.28 31.75
C GLY A 186 -10.38 39.28 32.46
N PRO A 187 -10.06 39.51 33.76
CA PRO A 187 -9.02 38.78 34.48
C PRO A 187 -9.45 37.38 34.95
N ILE A 188 -8.49 36.47 34.92
CA ILE A 188 -8.57 35.06 35.34
C ILE A 188 -8.41 34.95 36.87
N THR A 189 -9.21 34.08 37.49
CA THR A 189 -9.06 33.66 38.90
C THR A 189 -8.54 32.22 38.93
N PRO A 190 -7.58 31.84 39.81
CA PRO A 190 -6.99 30.51 39.79
C PRO A 190 -7.65 29.54 40.78
N GLY A 191 -7.82 28.28 40.37
CA GLY A 191 -8.07 27.19 41.31
C GLY A 191 -8.43 25.87 40.64
N THR A 192 -7.48 24.93 40.63
CA THR A 192 -7.55 23.55 41.16
C THR A 192 -6.64 22.65 40.33
N ILE A 193 -5.81 21.88 41.05
CA ILE A 193 -4.67 21.10 40.58
C ILE A 193 -5.16 19.72 40.12
N GLU A 194 -4.78 19.29 38.91
CA GLU A 194 -4.92 17.91 38.44
C GLU A 194 -3.63 17.48 37.72
N GLU A 195 -3.32 16.18 37.83
CA GLU A 195 -2.02 15.54 37.66
C GLU A 195 -1.27 15.79 36.34
N THR A 196 0.02 16.07 36.48
CA THR A 196 0.97 16.42 35.43
C THR A 196 1.58 15.18 34.75
N GLU A 197 1.33 14.97 33.46
CA GLU A 197 2.19 14.15 32.58
C GLU A 197 3.56 14.84 32.37
N PRO A 198 4.66 14.10 32.17
CA PRO A 198 6.00 14.70 32.07
C PRO A 198 6.13 15.60 30.84
N GLY A 199 6.57 16.83 31.10
CA GLY A 199 6.54 17.96 30.18
C GLY A 199 7.36 17.80 28.91
N ALA A 200 6.78 18.30 27.82
CA ALA A 200 7.48 18.60 26.58
C ALA A 200 8.48 19.75 26.78
N PRO A 201 9.65 19.74 26.11
CA PRO A 201 10.61 20.83 26.19
C PRO A 201 10.06 22.09 25.49
N THR A 202 10.09 23.21 26.21
CA THR A 202 9.83 24.56 25.70
C THR A 202 10.96 24.98 24.75
N HIS A 203 10.65 25.23 23.48
CA HIS A 203 11.57 25.90 22.57
C HIS A 203 11.17 27.38 22.37
N GLU A 204 12.10 28.25 22.74
CA GLU A 204 12.12 29.66 22.38
C GLU A 204 12.08 29.86 20.87
N THR A 205 11.32 30.86 20.44
CA THR A 205 11.26 31.30 19.04
C THR A 205 12.44 32.22 18.72
N PRO A 206 13.06 32.06 17.54
CA PRO A 206 13.56 33.20 16.81
C PRO A 206 12.87 33.34 15.44
N ARG A 207 12.55 34.59 15.11
CA ARG A 207 11.98 35.02 13.83
C ARG A 207 13.04 35.05 12.72
N ARG A 208 12.59 34.63 11.53
CA ARG A 208 13.05 34.90 10.15
C ARG A 208 14.32 34.18 9.65
N PHE A 209 14.11 33.28 8.69
CA PHE A 209 14.80 33.30 7.39
C PHE A 209 13.84 32.85 6.27
N LEU A 210 13.81 33.62 5.18
CA LEU A 210 13.21 33.26 3.89
C LEU A 210 14.05 32.17 3.21
N GLY A 211 13.39 31.17 2.61
CA GLY A 211 13.99 30.30 1.59
C GLY A 211 13.57 28.84 1.70
N LEU A 212 12.32 28.49 1.35
CA LEU A 212 11.91 27.10 1.22
C LEU A 212 12.36 26.55 -0.14
N ARG A 213 13.21 25.53 -0.08
CA ARG A 213 13.71 24.74 -1.21
C ARG A 213 12.65 23.73 -1.66
N ARG A 214 12.68 23.39 -2.95
CA ARG A 214 11.89 22.41 -3.73
C ARG A 214 11.74 20.97 -3.17
N ARG A 215 12.08 20.69 -1.91
CA ARG A 215 12.14 19.32 -1.36
C ARG A 215 10.85 18.82 -0.69
N ASP A 216 9.83 19.65 -0.49
CA ASP A 216 8.64 19.23 0.27
C ASP A 216 7.52 18.62 -0.60
N ALA A 217 7.66 18.63 -1.93
CA ALA A 217 6.73 17.96 -2.86
C ALA A 217 7.06 16.46 -3.09
N LEU A 218 8.21 15.97 -2.61
CA LEU A 218 8.68 14.60 -2.85
C LEU A 218 8.05 13.56 -1.90
N THR A 219 7.51 14.01 -0.76
CA THR A 219 7.01 13.12 0.31
C THR A 219 5.60 12.60 0.02
N ALA A 220 4.80 13.29 -0.81
CA ALA A 220 3.44 12.87 -1.17
C ALA A 220 3.40 11.76 -2.24
N VAL A 221 4.42 11.68 -3.10
CA VAL A 221 4.49 10.73 -4.24
C VAL A 221 4.95 9.32 -3.82
N LEU A 222 5.70 9.21 -2.72
CA LEU A 222 6.17 7.92 -2.18
C LEU A 222 5.06 7.09 -1.51
N VAL A 223 3.94 7.72 -1.16
CA VAL A 223 2.80 7.09 -0.47
C VAL A 223 2.04 6.15 -1.40
N ILE A 224 1.93 6.42 -2.70
CA ILE A 224 1.14 5.57 -3.61
C ILE A 224 1.84 4.25 -3.95
N LEU A 225 3.16 4.14 -3.71
CA LEU A 225 3.98 3.16 -4.37
C LEU A 225 3.93 1.74 -3.80
N ALA A 226 3.71 1.57 -2.50
CA ALA A 226 3.94 0.25 -1.95
C ALA A 226 2.67 -0.55 -1.55
N VAL A 227 1.45 -0.04 -1.87
CA VAL A 227 0.14 -0.71 -1.59
C VAL A 227 0.09 -2.06 -2.33
N LEU A 228 0.97 -2.22 -3.31
CA LEU A 228 0.85 -3.17 -4.39
C LEU A 228 1.96 -4.23 -4.39
N ALA A 229 2.97 -4.13 -3.51
CA ALA A 229 4.02 -5.15 -3.33
C ALA A 229 3.67 -6.22 -2.27
N GLY A 230 2.75 -5.93 -1.34
CA GLY A 230 2.42 -6.82 -0.21
C GLY A 230 1.69 -8.13 -0.57
N ALA A 231 1.03 -8.22 -1.73
CA ALA A 231 0.24 -9.40 -2.11
C ALA A 231 0.98 -10.40 -3.03
N GLY A 232 2.19 -10.09 -3.49
CA GLY A 232 2.94 -10.91 -4.46
C GLY A 232 4.13 -11.69 -3.91
N ILE A 233 4.59 -11.40 -2.67
CA ILE A 233 5.85 -11.95 -2.13
C ILE A 233 5.62 -13.19 -1.23
N ALA A 234 4.39 -13.61 -0.99
CA ALA A 234 4.11 -14.84 -0.22
C ALA A 234 4.21 -16.16 -1.02
N TRP A 235 4.63 -16.15 -2.30
CA TRP A 235 4.67 -17.38 -3.11
C TRP A 235 5.95 -17.59 -3.93
N ASN A 236 7.11 -17.09 -3.51
CA ASN A 236 8.36 -17.52 -4.16
C ASN A 236 9.61 -17.44 -3.27
N ALA A 237 9.50 -17.94 -2.04
CA ALA A 237 10.66 -18.38 -1.26
C ALA A 237 10.73 -19.91 -1.32
N ARG A 238 10.95 -20.47 -2.51
CA ARG A 238 11.58 -21.80 -2.63
C ARG A 238 13.06 -21.51 -2.80
N SER A 239 13.70 -21.16 -1.69
CA SER A 239 15.16 -21.19 -1.61
C SER A 239 15.59 -22.63 -1.81
N ASP A 240 16.53 -22.83 -2.73
CA ASP A 240 17.38 -24.02 -2.75
C ASP A 240 18.09 -24.11 -1.39
N HIS A 241 17.50 -24.88 -0.47
CA HIS A 241 18.14 -25.30 0.76
C HIS A 241 18.52 -26.75 0.60
N GLY A 242 19.82 -26.95 0.33
CA GLY A 242 20.48 -28.23 0.55
C GLY A 242 20.17 -28.74 1.95
N HIS A 243 19.93 -30.03 2.02
CA HIS A 243 19.61 -30.82 3.21
C HIS A 243 20.27 -30.30 4.51
N SER A 244 19.49 -29.70 5.41
CA SER A 244 19.86 -29.65 6.84
C SER A 244 19.36 -30.91 7.51
N GLU A 245 20.27 -31.73 8.01
CA GLU A 245 19.99 -32.92 8.81
C GLU A 245 19.28 -32.56 10.12
N GLN A 246 18.14 -33.23 10.35
CA GLN A 246 17.59 -33.68 11.62
C GLN A 246 17.53 -32.68 12.80
N ALA A 247 16.46 -31.87 12.82
CA ALA A 247 15.76 -31.59 14.08
C ALA A 247 14.70 -32.70 14.29
N GLY A 248 14.64 -33.26 15.50
CA GLY A 248 13.88 -34.46 15.84
C GLY A 248 12.41 -34.44 15.37
N GLN A 249 11.99 -35.54 14.78
CA GLN A 249 10.64 -35.79 14.29
C GLN A 249 9.66 -35.88 15.46
N VAL A 250 8.99 -34.77 15.76
CA VAL A 250 7.88 -34.69 16.70
C VAL A 250 6.62 -35.22 16.01
N ASP A 251 5.89 -36.11 16.68
CA ASP A 251 4.66 -36.76 16.21
C ASP A 251 3.63 -35.73 15.70
N SER A 252 3.19 -35.87 14.45
CA SER A 252 2.52 -34.81 13.66
C SER A 252 0.98 -34.86 13.72
N GLY A 253 0.41 -35.54 14.71
CA GLY A 253 -1.02 -35.91 14.72
C GLY A 253 -2.03 -34.78 14.94
N ASP A 254 -1.66 -33.69 15.64
CA ASP A 254 -2.64 -32.69 16.13
C ASP A 254 -2.24 -31.22 15.84
N ARG A 255 -1.40 -30.97 14.81
CA ARG A 255 -1.01 -29.59 14.49
C ARG A 255 -2.09 -28.88 13.65
N PRO A 256 -2.48 -27.65 14.01
CA PRO A 256 -3.39 -26.84 13.20
C PRO A 256 -2.77 -26.50 11.84
N GLU A 257 -3.57 -26.41 10.78
CA GLU A 257 -3.11 -26.14 9.40
C GLU A 257 -2.26 -24.86 9.28
N SER A 258 -2.55 -23.82 10.08
CA SER A 258 -1.76 -22.59 10.09
C SER A 258 -0.33 -22.76 10.65
N CYS A 259 -0.07 -23.87 11.36
CA CYS A 259 1.26 -24.27 11.82
C CYS A 259 2.09 -25.02 10.77
N ASP A 260 1.48 -25.56 9.72
CA ASP A 260 2.20 -26.39 8.74
C ASP A 260 3.28 -25.59 7.99
N GLN A 261 3.13 -24.26 7.94
CA GLN A 261 4.11 -23.34 7.35
C GLN A 261 5.00 -22.64 8.39
N LEU A 262 4.71 -22.78 9.67
CA LEU A 262 5.39 -22.11 10.77
C LEU A 262 6.10 -23.16 11.64
N THR A 263 7.27 -23.60 11.18
CA THR A 263 7.99 -24.72 11.80
C THR A 263 8.77 -24.34 13.07
N PHE A 264 8.89 -23.06 13.37
CA PHE A 264 9.66 -22.54 14.51
C PHE A 264 8.76 -22.38 15.74
N ARG A 265 9.37 -22.18 16.92
CA ARG A 265 8.70 -21.72 18.14
C ARG A 265 8.99 -20.23 18.37
N PRO A 266 8.14 -19.51 19.12
CA PRO A 266 8.46 -18.14 19.52
C PRO A 266 9.83 -18.07 20.23
N GLY A 267 10.69 -17.18 19.75
CA GLY A 267 12.08 -17.04 20.19
C GLY A 267 13.09 -17.94 19.48
N ASP A 268 12.67 -18.93 18.68
CA ASP A 268 13.60 -19.66 17.83
C ASP A 268 14.18 -18.73 16.75
N LYS A 269 15.44 -18.96 16.41
CA LYS A 269 16.21 -18.18 15.45
C LYS A 269 16.74 -19.07 14.32
N SER A 270 16.98 -18.49 13.15
CA SER A 270 17.68 -19.20 12.08
C SER A 270 19.14 -19.44 12.44
N GLU A 271 19.77 -20.43 11.81
CA GLU A 271 21.21 -20.70 11.99
C GLU A 271 22.09 -19.50 11.64
N LYS A 272 21.60 -18.62 10.76
CA LYS A 272 22.28 -17.42 10.26
C LYS A 272 21.82 -16.14 10.96
N ALA A 273 21.12 -16.25 12.10
CA ALA A 273 20.63 -15.09 12.82
C ALA A 273 21.77 -14.19 13.29
N ASP A 274 21.61 -12.89 13.06
CA ASP A 274 22.56 -11.87 13.49
C ASP A 274 22.56 -11.69 15.04
N PRO A 275 23.52 -10.93 15.60
CA PRO A 275 23.60 -10.70 17.04
C PRO A 275 22.37 -10.02 17.64
N GLU A 276 21.68 -9.16 16.89
CA GLU A 276 20.50 -8.42 17.35
C GLU A 276 19.30 -9.37 17.48
N ILE A 277 19.01 -10.16 16.45
CA ILE A 277 18.02 -11.25 16.49
C ILE A 277 18.33 -12.19 17.65
N THR A 278 19.60 -12.56 17.83
CA THR A 278 20.03 -13.42 18.94
C THR A 278 19.75 -12.78 20.31
N ALA A 279 19.88 -11.47 20.45
CA ALA A 279 19.58 -10.75 21.69
C ALA A 279 18.07 -10.66 21.98
N TRP A 280 17.23 -10.68 20.95
CA TRP A 280 15.77 -10.63 21.07
C TRP A 280 15.14 -11.99 21.34
N ALA A 281 15.72 -13.08 20.85
CA ALA A 281 15.20 -14.45 20.99
C ALA A 281 14.70 -14.80 22.42
N PRO A 282 15.45 -14.59 23.51
CA PRO A 282 14.97 -14.91 24.86
C PRO A 282 13.74 -14.09 25.27
N ARG A 283 13.65 -12.82 24.86
CA ARG A 283 12.53 -11.94 25.20
C ARG A 283 11.25 -12.37 24.47
N PHE A 284 11.38 -12.81 23.22
CA PHE A 284 10.26 -13.35 22.44
C PHE A 284 9.75 -14.65 23.06
N ALA A 285 10.66 -15.55 23.44
CA ALA A 285 10.30 -16.78 24.13
C ALA A 285 9.55 -16.51 25.45
N THR A 286 10.07 -15.63 26.31
CA THR A 286 9.40 -15.26 27.58
C THR A 286 8.04 -14.62 27.32
N THR A 287 7.96 -13.61 26.45
CA THR A 287 6.69 -12.90 26.18
C THR A 287 5.61 -13.85 25.65
N SER A 288 5.99 -14.82 24.82
CA SER A 288 5.04 -15.80 24.30
C SER A 288 4.43 -16.71 25.37
N GLN A 289 5.13 -16.95 26.48
CA GLN A 289 4.60 -17.76 27.60
C GLN A 289 3.50 -17.02 28.37
N ASP A 290 3.55 -15.69 28.37
CA ASP A 290 2.57 -14.82 29.03
C ASP A 290 1.34 -14.56 28.16
N LEU A 291 1.36 -14.94 26.88
CA LEU A 291 0.18 -14.83 26.02
C LEU A 291 -0.85 -15.88 26.47
N HIS A 292 -1.89 -15.42 27.15
CA HIS A 292 -3.06 -16.22 27.46
C HIS A 292 -3.72 -16.71 26.15
N ASP A 293 -4.24 -17.94 26.15
CA ASP A 293 -5.04 -18.56 25.06
C ASP A 293 -4.32 -19.45 24.02
N GLY A 294 -3.14 -20.00 24.34
CA GLY A 294 -2.45 -20.92 23.40
C GLY A 294 -1.92 -20.22 22.15
N VAL A 295 -1.82 -18.90 22.19
CA VAL A 295 -1.14 -18.10 21.18
C VAL A 295 0.36 -18.40 21.22
N GLY A 296 0.96 -18.80 20.10
CA GLY A 296 2.38 -19.13 20.02
C GLY A 296 2.72 -20.62 19.96
N VAL A 297 1.78 -21.48 19.55
CA VAL A 297 2.08 -22.90 19.25
C VAL A 297 3.15 -23.01 18.16
N CYS A 298 3.14 -22.07 17.21
CA CYS A 298 4.01 -22.06 16.05
C CYS A 298 4.42 -20.63 15.68
N ALA A 299 5.62 -20.50 15.15
CA ALA A 299 6.21 -19.24 14.73
C ALA A 299 6.93 -19.40 13.40
N GLY A 300 7.07 -18.28 12.70
CA GLY A 300 7.96 -18.15 11.56
C GLY A 300 9.39 -17.90 12.01
N VAL A 301 10.27 -17.77 11.02
CA VAL A 301 11.63 -17.30 11.24
C VAL A 301 11.56 -15.86 11.76
N MET A 302 12.33 -15.57 12.80
CA MET A 302 12.56 -14.21 13.26
C MET A 302 13.38 -13.46 12.22
N ASP A 303 12.89 -12.30 11.79
CA ASP A 303 13.48 -11.51 10.72
C ASP A 303 13.51 -10.01 11.10
N ARG A 304 14.33 -9.25 10.39
CA ARG A 304 14.37 -7.80 10.51
C ARG A 304 13.42 -7.15 9.52
N LEU A 305 12.56 -6.29 10.03
CA LEU A 305 11.77 -5.37 9.22
C LEU A 305 12.12 -3.95 9.65
N ASN A 306 12.95 -3.28 8.84
CA ASN A 306 13.56 -1.99 9.18
C ASN A 306 14.39 -2.11 10.49
N ASP A 307 14.04 -1.28 11.47
CA ASP A 307 14.67 -1.22 12.80
C ASP A 307 13.94 -2.10 13.83
N LEU A 308 13.06 -3.00 13.37
CA LEU A 308 12.32 -3.92 14.22
C LEU A 308 12.77 -5.35 13.98
N VAL A 309 12.86 -6.10 15.07
CA VAL A 309 12.91 -7.57 15.01
C VAL A 309 11.47 -8.07 15.09
N ILE A 310 11.04 -8.87 14.11
CA ILE A 310 9.68 -9.37 14.01
C ILE A 310 9.71 -10.89 13.91
N GLN A 311 8.80 -11.55 14.60
CA GLN A 311 8.56 -12.97 14.44
C GLN A 311 7.07 -13.20 14.19
N PRO A 312 6.67 -13.65 12.99
CA PRO A 312 5.30 -14.06 12.74
C PRO A 312 4.92 -15.19 13.69
N ILE A 313 3.74 -15.15 14.29
CA ILE A 313 3.24 -16.20 15.19
C ILE A 313 1.81 -16.59 14.85
N SER A 314 1.47 -17.85 15.07
CA SER A 314 0.11 -18.36 14.96
C SER A 314 -0.29 -19.01 16.28
N ASP A 315 -1.55 -18.81 16.65
CA ASP A 315 -2.23 -19.54 17.73
C ASP A 315 -2.85 -20.85 17.23
N GLY A 316 -2.63 -21.21 15.97
CA GLY A 316 -3.27 -22.36 15.34
C GLY A 316 -4.68 -22.07 14.84
N SER A 317 -5.23 -20.90 15.10
CA SER A 317 -6.55 -20.54 14.61
C SER A 317 -6.51 -20.35 13.08
N PRO A 318 -7.65 -20.55 12.41
CA PRO A 318 -7.81 -20.20 11.00
C PRO A 318 -7.82 -18.68 10.78
N THR A 319 -7.80 -17.88 11.85
CA THR A 319 -7.89 -16.42 11.74
C THR A 319 -6.63 -15.82 11.16
N GLY A 320 -5.48 -16.50 11.24
CA GLY A 320 -4.26 -16.18 10.51
C GLY A 320 -3.04 -15.96 11.41
N VAL A 321 -1.96 -15.47 10.79
CA VAL A 321 -0.66 -15.24 11.45
C VAL A 321 -0.60 -13.81 12.02
N GLY A 322 -0.40 -13.66 13.32
CA GLY A 322 -0.02 -12.42 14.01
C GLY A 322 1.49 -12.22 14.07
N ALA A 323 2.00 -11.37 14.96
CA ALA A 323 3.44 -11.21 15.14
C ALA A 323 3.84 -10.72 16.54
N LEU A 324 4.99 -11.21 17.00
CA LEU A 324 5.78 -10.59 18.06
C LEU A 324 6.72 -9.55 17.45
N ILE A 325 6.81 -8.38 18.06
CA ILE A 325 7.64 -7.26 17.58
C ILE A 325 8.53 -6.79 18.72
N GLY A 326 9.84 -6.88 18.51
CA GLY A 326 10.86 -6.33 19.37
C GLY A 326 10.92 -4.81 19.18
N VAL A 327 10.69 -4.09 20.28
CA VAL A 327 10.70 -2.63 20.30
C VAL A 327 11.81 -2.17 21.23
N GLU A 328 12.78 -1.47 20.64
CA GLU A 328 13.84 -0.83 21.41
C GLU A 328 13.27 0.23 22.37
N GLY A 329 13.92 0.38 23.51
CA GLY A 329 13.52 1.30 24.56
C GLY A 329 14.19 0.97 25.88
N GLU A 330 13.89 1.75 26.91
CA GLU A 330 14.37 1.50 28.26
C GLU A 330 13.15 1.28 29.21
N PRO A 331 12.81 0.02 29.54
CA PRO A 331 13.39 -1.24 29.06
C PRO A 331 12.91 -1.64 27.65
N PRO A 332 13.69 -2.46 26.91
CA PRO A 332 13.26 -3.04 25.64
C PRO A 332 12.10 -3.99 25.89
N ARG A 333 11.13 -4.01 24.98
CA ARG A 333 9.88 -4.77 25.15
C ARG A 333 9.49 -5.50 23.88
N VAL A 334 8.70 -6.55 24.03
CA VAL A 334 8.08 -7.27 22.91
C VAL A 334 6.59 -6.93 22.90
N LEU A 335 6.06 -6.53 21.76
CA LEU A 335 4.64 -6.28 21.54
C LEU A 335 4.03 -7.41 20.74
N MET A 336 2.82 -7.81 21.10
CA MET A 336 2.00 -8.72 20.30
C MET A 336 1.04 -7.93 19.42
N LEU A 337 1.06 -8.22 18.12
CA LEU A 337 0.04 -7.81 17.17
C LEU A 337 -0.80 -9.02 16.77
N TYR A 338 -2.11 -8.96 16.95
CA TYR A 338 -3.02 -9.98 16.41
C TYR A 338 -2.99 -10.00 14.89
N HIS A 339 -3.49 -11.08 14.27
CA HIS A 339 -3.45 -11.26 12.83
C HIS A 339 -3.88 -10.02 12.04
N ARG A 340 -5.02 -9.42 12.37
CA ARG A 340 -5.53 -8.22 11.68
C ARG A 340 -4.65 -6.99 11.90
N GLU A 341 -4.17 -6.80 13.12
CA GLU A 341 -3.28 -5.69 13.47
C GLU A 341 -1.94 -5.82 12.75
N TYR A 342 -1.36 -7.03 12.74
CA TYR A 342 -0.13 -7.34 12.04
C TYR A 342 -0.29 -7.18 10.53
N TRP A 343 -1.41 -7.65 9.97
CA TRP A 343 -1.67 -7.53 8.53
C TRP A 343 -1.82 -6.07 8.11
N VAL A 344 -2.54 -5.25 8.88
CA VAL A 344 -2.63 -3.80 8.66
C VAL A 344 -1.25 -3.16 8.80
N TYR A 345 -0.53 -3.43 9.89
CA TYR A 345 0.80 -2.85 10.11
C TYR A 345 1.77 -3.23 8.98
N ARG A 346 1.87 -4.51 8.64
CA ARG A 346 2.77 -5.03 7.61
C ARG A 346 2.39 -4.49 6.25
N ASN A 347 1.11 -4.50 5.87
CA ASN A 347 0.70 -3.94 4.60
C ASN A 347 1.07 -2.47 4.55
N PHE A 348 0.67 -1.65 5.52
CA PHE A 348 0.98 -0.23 5.51
C PHE A 348 2.48 0.06 5.56
N THR A 349 3.28 -0.71 6.31
CA THR A 349 4.74 -0.53 6.38
C THR A 349 5.41 -0.92 5.08
N LEU A 350 5.04 -2.07 4.50
CA LEU A 350 5.48 -2.45 3.17
C LEU A 350 5.05 -1.42 2.14
N THR A 351 3.96 -0.69 2.41
CA THR A 351 3.26 0.14 1.44
C THR A 351 3.60 1.62 1.41
N PHE A 352 3.76 2.17 2.57
CA PHE A 352 3.96 3.58 2.79
C PHE A 352 5.33 3.81 3.42
N GLY A 353 6.13 2.76 3.60
CA GLY A 353 7.36 2.81 4.41
C GLY A 353 7.02 3.10 5.87
N GLU A 354 7.87 3.89 6.51
CA GLU A 354 7.78 4.19 7.95
C GLU A 354 6.78 5.30 8.31
N ILE A 355 5.89 5.70 7.41
CA ILE A 355 5.00 6.87 7.63
C ILE A 355 4.07 6.70 8.84
N ALA A 356 3.68 5.47 9.17
CA ALA A 356 2.89 5.19 10.37
C ALA A 356 3.77 5.08 11.63
N GLY A 357 5.07 4.93 11.45
CA GLY A 357 6.03 4.70 12.51
C GLY A 357 6.05 3.27 13.05
N SER A 358 6.94 3.02 14.00
CA SER A 358 7.10 1.71 14.64
C SER A 358 6.10 1.53 15.79
N PRO A 359 5.54 0.31 15.99
CA PRO A 359 4.78 -0.03 17.18
C PRO A 359 5.64 0.21 18.40
N TYR A 360 5.08 0.92 19.38
CA TYR A 360 5.77 1.14 20.64
C TYR A 360 4.93 0.83 21.85
N ARG A 361 3.60 0.79 21.79
CA ARG A 361 2.79 0.45 22.97
C ARG A 361 1.48 -0.22 22.58
N ARG A 362 1.10 -1.24 23.34
CA ARG A 362 -0.26 -1.79 23.35
C ARG A 362 -1.04 -1.24 24.55
N ALA A 363 -2.32 -0.93 24.35
CA ALA A 363 -3.22 -0.39 25.36
C ALA A 363 -4.66 -0.87 25.10
N ASP A 364 -4.92 -2.14 25.43
CA ASP A 364 -6.25 -2.71 25.30
C ASP A 364 -7.19 -2.09 26.34
N ARG A 365 -8.45 -1.88 25.95
CA ARG A 365 -9.48 -1.22 26.76
C ARG A 365 -10.52 -2.23 27.23
N ASP A 366 -11.18 -1.92 28.35
CA ASP A 366 -12.22 -2.77 28.95
C ASP A 366 -13.46 -2.95 28.06
N ASP A 367 -13.68 -2.05 27.10
CA ASP A 367 -14.77 -2.13 26.12
C ASP A 367 -14.48 -3.09 24.94
N GLY A 368 -13.37 -3.82 25.00
CA GLY A 368 -12.91 -4.74 23.97
C GLY A 368 -12.18 -4.06 22.80
N THR A 369 -12.02 -2.73 22.84
CA THR A 369 -11.19 -2.02 21.87
C THR A 369 -9.72 -2.28 22.17
N ARG A 370 -8.98 -2.74 21.16
CA ARG A 370 -7.55 -2.96 21.23
C ARG A 370 -6.84 -1.83 20.50
N VAL A 371 -5.76 -1.35 21.10
CA VAL A 371 -5.03 -0.19 20.59
C VAL A 371 -3.55 -0.49 20.54
N VAL A 372 -2.95 -0.32 19.37
CA VAL A 372 -1.50 -0.37 19.17
C VAL A 372 -1.03 1.02 18.75
N LYS A 373 -0.35 1.70 19.66
CA LYS A 373 0.27 3.00 19.41
C LYS A 373 1.54 2.83 18.59
N LEU A 374 1.64 3.59 17.52
CA LEU A 374 2.79 3.69 16.62
C LEU A 374 3.42 5.07 16.77
N THR A 375 4.71 5.23 16.47
CA THR A 375 5.40 6.51 16.67
C THR A 375 4.78 7.66 15.87
N GLN A 376 4.08 7.38 14.77
CA GLN A 376 3.39 8.39 13.93
C GLN A 376 1.92 8.04 13.64
N GLY A 377 1.32 7.17 14.45
CA GLY A 377 -0.07 6.74 14.24
C GLY A 377 -0.58 5.78 15.30
N ILE A 378 -1.67 5.11 14.97
CA ILE A 378 -2.35 4.17 15.85
C ILE A 378 -3.11 3.14 15.03
N ILE A 379 -3.06 1.88 15.46
CA ILE A 379 -3.96 0.84 14.97
C ILE A 379 -5.04 0.65 16.02
N VAL A 380 -6.29 0.77 15.61
CA VAL A 380 -7.47 0.50 16.44
C VAL A 380 -8.14 -0.74 15.90
N SER A 381 -8.41 -1.71 16.76
CA SER A 381 -9.10 -2.95 16.40
C SER A 381 -10.10 -3.33 17.50
N ARG A 382 -10.95 -4.31 17.21
CA ARG A 382 -11.78 -4.98 18.22
C ARG A 382 -11.63 -6.48 18.07
N GLU A 383 -11.93 -7.21 19.13
CA GLU A 383 -11.95 -8.67 19.10
C GLU A 383 -12.85 -9.19 17.97
N HIS A 384 -12.29 -10.05 17.11
CA HIS A 384 -12.89 -10.59 15.89
C HIS A 384 -13.31 -9.56 14.81
N GLN A 385 -12.97 -8.28 14.97
CA GLN A 385 -13.25 -7.24 13.98
C GLN A 385 -12.02 -6.89 13.15
N ASP A 386 -12.21 -6.07 12.12
CA ASP A 386 -11.11 -5.50 11.36
C ASP A 386 -10.27 -4.53 12.22
N ALA A 387 -9.02 -4.37 11.82
CA ALA A 387 -8.12 -3.37 12.37
C ALA A 387 -8.01 -2.21 11.38
N TYR A 388 -7.93 -0.99 11.90
CA TYR A 388 -7.84 0.22 11.09
C TYR A 388 -6.67 1.07 11.57
N LEU A 389 -5.86 1.53 10.60
CA LEU A 389 -4.76 2.44 10.86
C LEU A 389 -5.22 3.89 10.75
N VAL A 390 -4.91 4.71 11.74
CA VAL A 390 -5.03 6.18 11.69
C VAL A 390 -3.64 6.76 11.84
N PHE A 391 -3.18 7.55 10.86
CA PHE A 391 -1.81 8.08 10.82
C PHE A 391 -1.73 9.46 10.16
N GLY A 392 -0.57 10.11 10.24
CA GLY A 392 -0.32 11.40 9.58
C GLY A 392 -1.27 12.51 10.01
N THR A 393 -1.70 13.36 9.07
CA THR A 393 -2.58 14.50 9.39
C THR A 393 -3.96 14.06 9.88
N VAL A 394 -4.48 12.91 9.43
CA VAL A 394 -5.73 12.35 9.97
C VAL A 394 -5.58 12.02 11.45
N TYR A 395 -4.47 11.40 11.85
CA TYR A 395 -4.22 11.07 13.25
C TYR A 395 -4.11 12.32 14.13
N ASN A 396 -3.50 13.39 13.64
CA ASN A 396 -3.44 14.66 14.37
C ASN A 396 -4.85 15.23 14.56
N ALA A 397 -5.65 15.33 13.50
CA ALA A 397 -7.03 15.79 13.58
C ALA A 397 -7.88 14.92 14.52
N TRP A 398 -7.79 13.60 14.39
CA TRP A 398 -8.51 12.66 15.26
C TRP A 398 -8.14 12.84 16.73
N ARG A 399 -6.86 13.07 17.05
CA ARG A 399 -6.41 13.35 18.42
C ARG A 399 -6.89 14.70 18.95
N GLU A 400 -6.85 15.76 18.14
CA GLU A 400 -7.37 17.08 18.50
C GLU A 400 -8.87 17.03 18.82
N HIS A 401 -9.57 16.09 18.17
CA HIS A 401 -10.97 15.77 18.38
C HIS A 401 -11.23 14.80 19.55
N GLY A 402 -10.22 14.48 20.37
CA GLY A 402 -10.37 13.61 21.56
C GLY A 402 -10.10 12.12 21.30
N GLY A 403 -9.71 11.76 20.07
CA GLY A 403 -9.37 10.40 19.70
C GLY A 403 -10.56 9.44 19.79
N ILE A 404 -10.34 8.27 20.38
CA ILE A 404 -11.35 7.22 20.47
C ILE A 404 -12.56 7.63 21.30
N ASP A 405 -12.34 8.44 22.33
CA ASP A 405 -13.36 8.97 23.25
C ASP A 405 -13.92 10.32 22.76
N GLY A 406 -13.48 10.74 21.57
CA GLY A 406 -13.79 12.01 20.93
C GLY A 406 -15.09 12.03 20.14
N ASP A 407 -15.36 13.17 19.51
CA ASP A 407 -16.55 13.35 18.66
C ASP A 407 -16.48 12.48 17.39
N MET A 408 -15.29 12.19 16.86
CA MET A 408 -15.13 11.31 15.69
C MET A 408 -15.45 9.83 16.01
N GLY A 409 -15.12 9.37 17.22
CA GLY A 409 -15.23 7.97 17.61
C GLY A 409 -14.13 7.06 17.01
N ARG A 410 -14.39 5.75 16.93
CA ARG A 410 -13.42 4.79 16.36
C ARG A 410 -13.35 4.90 14.84
N PRO A 411 -12.19 4.60 14.21
CA PRO A 411 -12.14 4.41 12.77
C PRO A 411 -12.98 3.19 12.37
N VAL A 412 -13.66 3.29 11.24
CA VAL A 412 -14.44 2.19 10.62
C VAL A 412 -13.95 1.87 9.21
N SER A 413 -12.95 2.60 8.72
CA SER A 413 -12.22 2.30 7.50
C SER A 413 -10.73 2.65 7.65
N ASN A 414 -9.91 2.09 6.76
CA ASN A 414 -8.58 2.64 6.51
C ASN A 414 -8.70 3.92 5.65
N GLN A 415 -7.63 4.72 5.63
CA GLN A 415 -7.52 5.85 4.71
C GLN A 415 -7.46 5.33 3.25
N ARG A 416 -8.25 5.94 2.36
CA ARG A 416 -8.32 5.58 0.94
C ARG A 416 -8.36 6.80 0.04
N ASP A 417 -7.85 6.66 -1.17
CA ASP A 417 -7.95 7.69 -2.21
C ASP A 417 -9.35 7.62 -2.86
N VAL A 418 -10.07 8.74 -2.91
CA VAL A 418 -11.37 8.88 -3.55
C VAL A 418 -11.28 9.92 -4.67
N PRO A 419 -11.56 9.57 -5.94
CA PRO A 419 -11.51 10.50 -7.06
C PRO A 419 -12.31 11.78 -6.78
N ASP A 420 -11.75 12.93 -7.18
CA ASP A 420 -12.33 14.27 -7.03
C ASP A 420 -12.64 14.74 -5.60
N VAL A 421 -12.40 13.90 -4.58
CA VAL A 421 -12.65 14.21 -3.17
C VAL A 421 -11.36 14.40 -2.40
N GLY A 422 -10.36 13.54 -2.61
CA GLY A 422 -9.16 13.53 -1.77
C GLY A 422 -8.92 12.17 -1.12
N ARG A 423 -8.11 12.17 -0.06
CA ARG A 423 -8.00 11.00 0.82
C ARG A 423 -9.07 11.04 1.87
N VAL A 424 -9.77 9.93 2.05
CA VAL A 424 -10.90 9.80 2.95
C VAL A 424 -10.62 8.75 4.00
N GLN A 425 -10.96 9.04 5.25
CA GLN A 425 -11.07 8.03 6.31
C GLN A 425 -12.39 8.20 7.06
N ASP A 426 -13.10 7.10 7.25
CA ASP A 426 -14.37 7.07 7.97
C ASP A 426 -14.19 6.67 9.43
N PHE A 427 -14.96 7.33 10.28
CA PHE A 427 -15.06 7.11 11.72
C PHE A 427 -16.53 6.89 12.10
N GLU A 428 -16.80 6.37 13.30
CA GLU A 428 -18.16 6.03 13.75
C GLU A 428 -19.16 7.18 13.62
N HIS A 429 -18.73 8.43 13.76
CA HIS A 429 -19.61 9.61 13.73
C HIS A 429 -19.34 10.57 12.57
N GLY A 430 -18.54 10.18 11.58
CA GLY A 430 -18.31 11.03 10.42
C GLY A 430 -17.09 10.66 9.58
N ARG A 431 -16.66 11.61 8.76
CA ARG A 431 -15.63 11.41 7.74
C ARG A 431 -14.59 12.51 7.81
N VAL A 432 -13.32 12.12 7.74
CA VAL A 432 -12.21 13.03 7.48
C VAL A 432 -11.85 12.96 6.00
N THR A 433 -11.73 14.12 5.37
CA THR A 433 -11.23 14.28 3.99
C THR A 433 -9.96 15.11 3.99
N ILE A 434 -8.97 14.70 3.21
CA ILE A 434 -7.71 15.43 2.98
C ILE A 434 -7.61 15.76 1.49
N ASP A 435 -7.38 17.02 1.15
CA ASP A 435 -7.22 17.45 -0.24
C ASP A 435 -5.94 16.86 -0.87
N PHE A 436 -6.02 16.44 -2.14
CA PHE A 436 -4.87 15.85 -2.85
C PHE A 436 -3.78 16.86 -3.21
N VAL A 437 -4.18 18.11 -3.47
CA VAL A 437 -3.29 19.19 -3.88
C VAL A 437 -2.61 19.80 -2.66
N ASP A 438 -3.37 19.98 -1.57
CA ASP A 438 -2.88 20.50 -0.31
C ASP A 438 -3.25 19.58 0.86
N PRO A 439 -2.36 18.65 1.26
CA PRO A 439 -2.64 17.69 2.33
C PRO A 439 -2.69 18.34 3.73
N THR A 440 -2.50 19.65 3.84
CA THR A 440 -2.73 20.41 5.07
C THR A 440 -4.20 20.80 5.25
N ILE A 441 -4.99 20.75 4.17
CA ILE A 441 -6.43 20.95 4.22
C ILE A 441 -7.08 19.64 4.65
N VAL A 442 -7.48 19.60 5.92
CA VAL A 442 -8.21 18.48 6.53
C VAL A 442 -9.59 18.96 6.92
N GLU A 443 -10.62 18.31 6.38
CA GLU A 443 -12.01 18.59 6.68
C GLU A 443 -12.61 17.43 7.47
N TRP A 444 -13.14 17.73 8.66
CA TRP A 444 -14.00 16.84 9.41
C TRP A 444 -15.46 17.13 9.07
N LYS A 445 -16.20 16.10 8.66
CA LYS A 445 -17.63 16.16 8.39
C LYS A 445 -18.37 15.15 9.24
N GLU A 446 -19.10 15.64 10.23
CA GLU A 446 -19.98 14.84 11.07
C GLU A 446 -21.10 14.18 10.25
N VAL A 447 -21.45 12.95 10.63
CA VAL A 447 -22.58 12.18 10.13
C VAL A 447 -23.39 11.72 11.35
N PRO A 448 -24.37 12.51 11.82
CA PRO A 448 -25.02 12.27 13.12
C PRO A 448 -25.82 10.97 13.22
N ASN A 449 -26.36 10.47 12.10
CA ASN A 449 -27.09 9.21 12.06
C ASN A 449 -26.66 8.35 10.87
N PRO A 450 -25.50 7.67 10.94
CA PRO A 450 -25.01 6.88 9.82
C PRO A 450 -25.97 5.74 9.42
N ALA A 451 -26.78 5.24 10.35
CA ALA A 451 -27.76 4.19 10.08
C ALA A 451 -28.86 4.62 9.09
N GLU A 452 -29.17 5.92 8.98
CA GLU A 452 -30.13 6.45 7.99
C GLU A 452 -29.61 6.39 6.55
N LEU A 453 -28.28 6.23 6.38
CA LEU A 453 -27.67 6.07 5.06
C LEU A 453 -27.79 4.63 4.53
N LEU A 454 -28.26 3.68 5.34
CA LEU A 454 -28.51 2.31 4.90
C LEU A 454 -29.73 2.24 3.97
N PRO A 455 -29.65 1.50 2.84
CA PRO A 455 -30.82 1.18 2.03
C PRO A 455 -31.96 0.57 2.86
N PRO A 456 -33.24 0.92 2.62
CA PRO A 456 -34.37 0.40 3.41
C PRO A 456 -34.46 -1.13 3.43
N SER A 457 -34.13 -1.79 2.32
CA SER A 457 -34.16 -3.24 2.13
C SER A 457 -32.74 -3.80 1.99
N ILE A 458 -32.03 -3.87 3.12
CA ILE A 458 -30.62 -4.35 3.16
C ILE A 458 -30.47 -5.77 3.72
N GLY A 459 -31.56 -6.42 4.17
CA GLY A 459 -31.48 -7.79 4.67
C GLY A 459 -31.38 -8.81 3.53
N GLU A 460 -30.67 -9.91 3.78
CA GLU A 460 -30.43 -11.00 2.82
C GLU A 460 -29.81 -10.50 1.50
N THR A 461 -28.86 -9.57 1.58
CA THR A 461 -28.21 -9.01 0.39
C THR A 461 -26.71 -8.87 0.53
N VAL A 462 -26.02 -8.89 -0.61
CA VAL A 462 -24.61 -8.53 -0.68
C VAL A 462 -24.50 -7.01 -0.86
N VAL A 463 -23.70 -6.39 -0.01
CA VAL A 463 -23.41 -4.96 -0.05
C VAL A 463 -21.93 -4.77 -0.36
N VAL A 464 -21.64 -3.92 -1.34
CA VAL A 464 -20.29 -3.41 -1.61
C VAL A 464 -20.25 -1.98 -1.08
N ALA A 465 -19.38 -1.77 -0.10
CA ALA A 465 -19.19 -0.49 0.52
C ALA A 465 -18.45 0.49 -0.41
N ASP A 466 -18.54 1.78 -0.12
CA ASP A 466 -17.82 2.85 -0.81
C ASP A 466 -16.28 2.85 -0.56
N ASP A 467 -15.80 1.98 0.32
CA ASP A 467 -14.37 1.66 0.48
C ASP A 467 -13.93 0.40 -0.29
N GLY A 468 -14.86 -0.23 -1.02
CA GLY A 468 -14.65 -1.44 -1.80
C GLY A 468 -14.72 -2.73 -1.00
N SER A 469 -14.89 -2.68 0.33
CA SER A 469 -15.16 -3.88 1.12
C SER A 469 -16.53 -4.47 0.78
N ALA A 470 -16.67 -5.79 0.90
CA ALA A 470 -17.91 -6.48 0.60
C ALA A 470 -18.43 -7.24 1.83
N TRP A 471 -19.75 -7.20 1.99
CA TRP A 471 -20.46 -7.70 3.16
C TRP A 471 -21.71 -8.46 2.74
N TRP A 472 -21.96 -9.59 3.39
CA TRP A 472 -23.28 -10.22 3.39
C TRP A 472 -24.06 -9.69 4.58
N ILE A 473 -25.25 -9.16 4.35
CA ILE A 473 -26.14 -8.73 5.42
C ILE A 473 -27.26 -9.75 5.54
N ASP A 474 -27.34 -10.44 6.67
CA ASP A 474 -28.33 -11.50 6.87
C ASP A 474 -29.74 -10.95 7.17
N ALA A 475 -30.72 -11.84 7.34
CA ALA A 475 -32.09 -11.47 7.68
C ALA A 475 -32.22 -10.75 9.04
N SER A 476 -31.25 -10.98 9.95
CA SER A 476 -31.18 -10.34 11.27
C SER A 476 -30.46 -9.00 11.26
N ARG A 477 -30.05 -8.52 10.08
CA ARG A 477 -29.23 -7.32 9.87
C ARG A 477 -27.85 -7.39 10.56
N VAL A 478 -27.29 -8.59 10.63
CA VAL A 478 -25.90 -8.81 11.00
C VAL A 478 -25.05 -8.75 9.74
N ARG A 479 -23.96 -8.00 9.79
CA ARG A 479 -23.00 -7.93 8.68
C ARG A 479 -21.94 -9.01 8.82
N HIS A 480 -21.66 -9.70 7.73
CA HIS A 480 -20.66 -10.74 7.63
C HIS A 480 -19.65 -10.38 6.55
N TRP A 481 -18.38 -10.29 6.91
CA TRP A 481 -17.33 -9.94 5.95
C TRP A 481 -17.20 -11.01 4.87
N LEU A 482 -16.96 -10.59 3.62
CA LEU A 482 -16.68 -11.46 2.47
C LEU A 482 -15.19 -11.33 2.09
N PRO A 483 -14.32 -12.20 2.63
CA PRO A 483 -12.87 -12.06 2.50
C PRO A 483 -12.33 -12.25 1.08
N THR A 484 -12.98 -13.07 0.27
CA THR A 484 -12.46 -13.50 -1.02
C THR A 484 -13.46 -13.27 -2.14
N THR A 485 -12.96 -13.21 -3.37
CA THR A 485 -13.80 -13.16 -4.58
C THR A 485 -14.68 -14.41 -4.72
N ASN A 486 -14.23 -15.55 -4.19
CA ASN A 486 -15.01 -16.78 -4.16
C ASN A 486 -16.20 -16.66 -3.22
N ASP A 487 -15.98 -16.17 -1.99
CA ASP A 487 -17.04 -15.92 -1.01
C ASP A 487 -18.04 -14.89 -1.56
N PHE A 488 -17.53 -13.81 -2.16
CA PHE A 488 -18.36 -12.81 -2.82
C PHE A 488 -19.24 -13.41 -3.93
N GLY A 489 -18.64 -14.16 -4.87
CA GLY A 489 -19.35 -14.72 -6.01
C GLY A 489 -20.41 -15.73 -5.59
N CYS A 490 -20.08 -16.58 -4.62
CA CYS A 490 -20.97 -17.60 -4.10
C CYS A 490 -22.16 -16.99 -3.32
N VAL A 491 -21.92 -16.05 -2.41
CA VAL A 491 -23.01 -15.42 -1.65
C VAL A 491 -23.88 -14.53 -2.54
N SER A 492 -23.32 -13.91 -3.59
CA SER A 492 -24.09 -13.13 -4.56
C SER A 492 -25.12 -13.97 -5.34
N VAL A 493 -24.93 -15.28 -5.46
CA VAL A 493 -25.94 -16.17 -6.07
C VAL A 493 -27.20 -16.27 -5.21
N VAL A 494 -27.04 -16.22 -3.89
CA VAL A 494 -28.16 -16.29 -2.92
C VAL A 494 -28.77 -14.92 -2.67
N GLY A 495 -27.92 -13.89 -2.54
CA GLY A 495 -28.32 -12.52 -2.20
C GLY A 495 -28.90 -11.67 -3.33
N GLY A 496 -28.91 -12.20 -4.55
CA GLY A 496 -29.24 -11.42 -5.74
C GLY A 496 -28.17 -10.37 -6.10
N PRO A 497 -28.51 -9.39 -6.96
CA PRO A 497 -27.59 -8.36 -7.39
C PRO A 497 -27.07 -7.54 -6.20
N PRO A 498 -25.75 -7.32 -6.07
CA PRO A 498 -25.19 -6.59 -4.94
C PRO A 498 -25.59 -5.11 -4.98
N ILE A 499 -25.91 -4.54 -3.83
CA ILE A 499 -26.05 -3.09 -3.66
C ILE A 499 -24.64 -2.50 -3.54
N ARG A 500 -24.31 -1.51 -4.37
CA ARG A 500 -22.97 -0.91 -4.44
C ARG A 500 -22.94 0.49 -3.85
N ASP A 501 -21.73 0.94 -3.54
CA ASP A 501 -21.43 2.30 -3.08
C ASP A 501 -22.19 2.71 -1.82
N VAL A 502 -22.49 1.73 -0.95
CA VAL A 502 -23.11 1.99 0.35
C VAL A 502 -22.04 2.54 1.30
N PRO A 503 -22.28 3.67 2.00
CA PRO A 503 -21.27 4.23 2.88
C PRO A 503 -20.82 3.23 3.95
N ILE A 504 -19.50 2.97 4.06
CA ILE A 504 -18.97 2.03 5.06
C ILE A 504 -19.35 2.42 6.48
N ILE A 505 -19.42 3.73 6.76
CA ILE A 505 -19.89 4.27 8.03
C ILE A 505 -21.31 3.82 8.39
N ALA A 506 -22.19 3.66 7.38
CA ALA A 506 -23.55 3.17 7.57
C ALA A 506 -23.55 1.66 7.86
N ILE A 507 -22.78 0.89 7.08
CA ILE A 507 -22.65 -0.56 7.27
C ILE A 507 -22.08 -0.86 8.66
N ALA A 508 -21.13 -0.05 9.14
CA ALA A 508 -20.49 -0.21 10.43
C ALA A 508 -21.46 -0.10 11.63
N THR A 509 -22.65 0.48 11.45
CA THR A 509 -23.68 0.50 12.51
C THR A 509 -24.38 -0.84 12.71
N LEU A 510 -24.20 -1.80 11.79
CA LEU A 510 -24.76 -3.14 11.90
C LEU A 510 -23.88 -4.03 12.79
N PRO A 511 -24.49 -4.91 13.63
CA PRO A 511 -23.74 -5.90 14.39
C PRO A 511 -22.84 -6.74 13.49
N LEU A 512 -21.60 -6.99 13.91
CA LEU A 512 -20.67 -7.83 13.18
C LEU A 512 -20.90 -9.30 13.53
N GLY A 513 -21.04 -10.14 12.52
CA GLY A 513 -21.05 -11.60 12.64
C GLY A 513 -19.77 -12.22 12.08
N GLU A 514 -19.67 -13.55 12.21
CA GLU A 514 -18.56 -14.32 11.64
C GLU A 514 -18.45 -14.11 10.12
N PRO A 515 -17.23 -14.13 9.55
CA PRO A 515 -17.05 -14.02 8.11
C PRO A 515 -17.86 -15.07 7.35
N SER A 516 -18.54 -14.64 6.28
CA SER A 516 -19.25 -15.56 5.40
C SER A 516 -18.24 -16.26 4.49
N ARG A 517 -18.16 -17.58 4.61
CA ARG A 517 -17.24 -18.45 3.85
C ARG A 517 -18.04 -19.43 3.02
N CYS A 518 -17.72 -19.53 1.73
CA CYS A 518 -18.23 -20.61 0.91
C CYS A 518 -17.28 -21.80 0.95
N ARG A 519 -17.82 -22.95 1.36
CA ARG A 519 -17.13 -24.24 1.39
C ARG A 519 -17.44 -25.04 0.14
#